data_AF-A0A7S2MDX4-F1
#
_entry.id   AF-A0A7S2MDX4-F1
#
_cell.length_a   1.000
_cell.length_b   1.000
_cell.length_c   1.000
_cell.angle_alpha   90.00
_cell.angle_beta   90.00
_cell.angle_gamma   90.00
#
_symmetry.space_group_name_H-M   'P 1'
#
loop_
_entity.id
_entity.type
_entity.pdbx_description
1 polymer ?
#
loop_
_entity_poly.entity_id
_entity_poly.type
_entity_poly.pdbx_seq_one_letter_code
_entity_poly.pdbx_strand_id
1 'polypeptide(L)'
;MRADEAAAIAAEADIDHMSLDGTTLSNLEILMNSHSNTAAGLLWSKINHTKSPHGSRLLRAWLLRPLFRKIDINRRADAVEELASGGAAVAMSEARLALAKCGDIERLFSRVHSMGGGARTGENPSKPGHHPSEHVVLYKSATHTKRKVGDFSRVLNGVRAAAQILELFLGVDIQSGLLGKIVCTKAEGGCFPADSNERLDRKQAD
;
A
#
# COMPACT_ATOMS: atom_id res chain seq x y z
N MET A 1 -37.44 -14.60 19.11
CA MET A 1 -36.10 -14.04 18.91
C MET A 1 -35.77 -13.19 20.12
N ARG A 2 -34.82 -13.65 20.95
CA ARG A 2 -34.50 -13.01 22.24
C ARG A 2 -33.70 -11.73 21.97
N ALA A 3 -33.88 -10.69 22.78
CA ALA A 3 -33.17 -9.42 22.66
C ALA A 3 -31.62 -9.59 22.65
N ASP A 4 -31.10 -10.65 23.28
CA ASP A 4 -29.68 -11.02 23.24
C ASP A 4 -29.18 -11.45 21.86
N GLU A 5 -30.00 -12.13 21.04
CA GLU A 5 -29.61 -12.50 19.67
C GLU A 5 -29.50 -11.26 18.79
N ALA A 6 -30.42 -10.29 18.94
CA ALA A 6 -30.38 -9.05 18.19
C ALA A 6 -29.16 -8.18 18.55
N ALA A 7 -28.78 -8.16 19.83
CA ALA A 7 -27.58 -7.46 20.30
C ALA A 7 -26.28 -8.13 19.82
N ALA A 8 -26.22 -9.46 19.80
CA ALA A 8 -25.09 -10.21 19.27
C ALA A 8 -24.92 -9.98 17.74
N ILE A 9 -26.01 -10.00 16.98
CA ILE A 9 -26.01 -9.70 15.55
C ILE A 9 -25.57 -8.25 15.28
N ALA A 10 -26.01 -7.29 16.12
CA ALA A 10 -25.60 -5.90 16.01
C ALA A 10 -24.10 -5.69 16.34
N ALA A 11 -23.56 -6.45 17.29
CA ALA A 11 -22.13 -6.42 17.62
C ALA A 11 -21.28 -7.04 16.51
N GLU A 12 -21.75 -8.13 15.88
CA GLU A 12 -21.08 -8.77 14.75
C GLU A 12 -21.08 -7.86 13.49
N ALA A 13 -22.07 -6.98 13.37
CA ALA A 13 -22.13 -5.99 12.29
C ALA A 13 -21.06 -4.89 12.37
N ASP A 14 -20.42 -4.69 13.53
CA ASP A 14 -19.33 -3.71 13.73
C ASP A 14 -17.92 -4.33 13.56
N ILE A 15 -17.84 -5.64 13.28
CA ILE A 15 -16.57 -6.34 13.05
C ILE A 15 -16.15 -6.20 11.58
N ASP A 16 -15.16 -5.34 11.32
CA ASP A 16 -14.61 -5.18 9.96
C ASP A 16 -13.57 -6.27 9.60
N HIS A 17 -12.84 -6.79 10.58
CA HIS A 17 -11.71 -7.70 10.37
C HIS A 17 -11.69 -8.86 11.37
N MET A 18 -11.17 -10.00 10.92
CA MET A 18 -10.91 -11.15 11.79
C MET A 18 -9.79 -10.82 12.78
N SER A 19 -10.02 -11.11 14.06
CA SER A 19 -8.99 -11.00 15.10
C SER A 19 -8.10 -12.24 15.08
N LEU A 20 -6.79 -12.03 14.94
CA LEU A 20 -5.76 -13.07 15.05
C LEU A 20 -4.79 -12.68 16.15
N ASP A 21 -4.71 -13.49 17.21
CA ASP A 21 -3.76 -13.27 18.29
C ASP A 21 -2.35 -13.76 17.90
N GLY A 22 -1.34 -13.36 18.68
CA GLY A 22 0.06 -13.75 18.41
C GLY A 22 0.26 -15.26 18.38
N THR A 23 -0.46 -16.00 19.22
CA THR A 23 -0.41 -17.46 19.28
C THR A 23 -0.93 -18.08 17.99
N THR A 24 -2.09 -17.64 17.51
CA THR A 24 -2.67 -18.11 16.25
C THR A 24 -1.76 -17.80 15.06
N LEU A 25 -1.19 -16.60 15.01
CA LEU A 25 -0.26 -16.21 13.93
C LEU A 25 0.99 -17.10 13.88
N SER A 26 1.51 -17.51 15.04
CA SER A 26 2.67 -18.39 15.15
C SER A 26 2.31 -19.84 14.80
N ASN A 27 1.19 -20.34 15.32
CA ASN A 27 0.73 -21.72 15.09
C ASN A 27 0.38 -21.98 13.61
N LEU A 28 -0.15 -20.96 12.92
CA LEU A 28 -0.46 -21.02 11.49
C LEU A 28 0.73 -20.65 10.59
N GLU A 29 1.89 -20.35 11.19
CA GLU A 29 3.14 -19.98 10.47
C GLU A 29 2.90 -18.93 9.37
N ILE A 30 2.11 -17.89 9.68
CA ILE A 30 1.68 -16.91 8.66
C ILE A 30 2.87 -16.09 8.17
N LEU A 31 3.65 -15.53 9.10
CA LEU A 31 4.76 -14.62 8.81
C LEU A 31 6.10 -15.06 9.39
N MET A 32 6.07 -15.96 10.37
CA MET A 32 7.23 -16.43 11.11
C MET A 32 7.08 -17.93 11.37
N ASN A 33 8.18 -18.65 11.26
CA ASN A 33 8.24 -20.09 11.44
C ASN A 33 8.57 -20.37 12.91
N SER A 34 7.97 -21.41 13.48
CA SER A 34 8.19 -21.75 14.89
C SER A 34 9.49 -22.55 15.10
N HIS A 35 10.01 -23.21 14.05
CA HIS A 35 11.09 -24.20 14.15
C HIS A 35 12.32 -23.89 13.30
N SER A 36 12.20 -23.02 12.29
CA SER A 36 13.31 -22.64 11.42
C SER A 36 13.35 -21.13 11.23
N ASN A 37 14.53 -20.51 11.29
CA ASN A 37 14.69 -19.10 10.89
C ASN A 37 14.68 -18.92 9.36
N THR A 38 14.14 -19.88 8.63
CA THR A 38 14.06 -19.84 7.17
C THR A 38 12.67 -19.40 6.73
N ALA A 39 12.54 -18.82 5.54
CA ALA A 39 11.24 -18.43 4.99
C ALA A 39 10.48 -19.61 4.35
N ALA A 40 11.06 -20.81 4.32
CA ALA A 40 10.43 -21.99 3.71
C ALA A 40 9.27 -22.48 4.58
N GLY A 41 8.10 -22.73 3.98
CA GLY A 41 6.90 -23.22 4.67
C GLY A 41 5.87 -22.15 5.05
N LEU A 42 6.26 -20.88 5.12
CA LEU A 42 5.36 -19.78 5.49
C LEU A 42 4.26 -19.53 4.45
N LEU A 43 3.04 -19.24 4.91
CA LEU A 43 1.96 -18.75 4.04
C LEU A 43 2.42 -17.51 3.25
N TRP A 44 3.10 -16.58 3.93
CA TRP A 44 3.71 -15.40 3.32
C TRP A 44 4.55 -15.73 2.08
N SER A 45 5.44 -16.71 2.19
CA SER A 45 6.36 -17.09 1.12
C SER A 45 5.65 -17.75 -0.05
N LYS A 46 4.49 -18.38 0.19
CA LYS A 46 3.67 -19.01 -0.86
C LYS A 46 2.81 -18.01 -1.62
N ILE A 47 2.29 -16.99 -0.95
CA ILE A 47 1.34 -16.04 -1.54
C ILE A 47 2.00 -14.75 -2.06
N ASN A 48 3.17 -14.37 -1.54
CA ASN A 48 3.81 -13.13 -1.93
C ASN A 48 4.46 -13.20 -3.31
N HIS A 49 3.68 -12.83 -4.34
CA HIS A 49 4.14 -12.62 -5.71
C HIS A 49 4.11 -11.14 -6.13
N THR A 50 4.15 -10.23 -5.16
CA THR A 50 4.16 -8.79 -5.41
C THR A 50 5.46 -8.35 -6.09
N LYS A 51 5.38 -7.31 -6.92
CA LYS A 51 6.54 -6.76 -7.66
C LYS A 51 7.12 -5.48 -7.06
N SER A 52 6.43 -4.90 -6.08
CA SER A 52 6.85 -3.67 -5.40
C SER A 52 6.95 -3.85 -3.89
N PRO A 53 7.91 -3.20 -3.21
CA PRO A 53 8.08 -3.32 -1.75
C PRO A 53 6.88 -2.83 -0.94
N HIS A 54 6.22 -1.75 -1.37
CA HIS A 54 4.97 -1.28 -0.75
C HIS A 54 3.82 -2.26 -0.97
N GLY A 55 3.76 -2.93 -2.13
CA GLY A 55 2.80 -4.01 -2.36
C GLY A 55 3.01 -5.19 -1.41
N SER A 56 4.26 -5.60 -1.19
CA SER A 56 4.59 -6.60 -0.17
C SER A 56 4.12 -6.16 1.23
N ARG A 57 4.42 -4.93 1.64
CA ARG A 57 3.98 -4.42 2.95
C ARG A 57 2.46 -4.43 3.10
N LEU A 58 1.73 -4.04 2.06
CA LEU A 58 0.28 -4.08 2.04
C LEU A 58 -0.26 -5.50 2.17
N LEU A 59 0.28 -6.45 1.39
CA LEU A 59 -0.13 -7.86 1.47
C LEU A 59 0.12 -8.44 2.87
N ARG A 60 1.25 -8.08 3.50
CA ARG A 60 1.55 -8.49 4.87
C ARG A 60 0.50 -7.95 5.85
N ALA A 61 0.10 -6.68 5.71
CA ALA A 61 -0.95 -6.08 6.52
C ALA A 61 -2.32 -6.76 6.31
N TRP A 62 -2.65 -7.14 5.08
CA TRP A 62 -3.89 -7.87 4.76
C TRP A 62 -3.93 -9.27 5.36
N LEU A 63 -2.82 -10.00 5.35
CA LEU A 63 -2.75 -11.33 5.97
C LEU A 63 -2.88 -11.27 7.50
N LEU A 64 -2.38 -10.20 8.13
CA LEU A 64 -2.50 -9.99 9.57
C LEU A 64 -3.88 -9.51 10.01
N ARG A 65 -4.64 -8.92 9.11
CA ARG A 65 -5.98 -8.39 9.38
C ARG A 65 -6.95 -8.79 8.27
N PRO A 66 -7.29 -10.09 8.17
CA PRO A 66 -8.23 -10.56 7.15
C PRO A 66 -9.57 -9.83 7.25
N LEU A 67 -10.25 -9.64 6.13
CA LEU A 67 -11.60 -9.09 6.10
C LEU A 67 -12.57 -10.09 6.73
N PHE A 68 -13.59 -9.58 7.41
CA PHE A 68 -14.64 -10.41 8.02
C PHE A 68 -15.95 -10.34 7.23
N ARG A 69 -16.30 -9.16 6.72
CA ARG A 69 -17.57 -8.92 6.04
C ARG A 69 -17.58 -9.56 4.65
N LYS A 70 -18.59 -10.41 4.39
CA LYS A 70 -18.78 -11.09 3.10
C LYS A 70 -18.77 -10.14 1.90
N ILE A 71 -19.38 -8.96 2.02
CA ILE A 71 -19.43 -7.96 0.95
C ILE A 71 -18.01 -7.50 0.57
N ASP A 72 -17.16 -7.21 1.56
CA ASP A 72 -15.81 -6.72 1.32
C ASP A 72 -14.88 -7.84 0.81
N ILE A 73 -15.11 -9.08 1.27
CA ILE A 73 -14.42 -10.28 0.75
C ILE A 73 -14.76 -10.48 -0.73
N ASN A 74 -16.05 -10.46 -1.09
CA ASN A 74 -16.49 -10.63 -2.46
C ASN A 74 -15.95 -9.53 -3.37
N ARG A 75 -15.97 -8.25 -2.93
CA ARG A 75 -15.37 -7.14 -3.69
C ARG A 75 -13.91 -7.38 -4.07
N ARG A 76 -13.12 -7.99 -3.17
CA ARG A 76 -11.73 -8.40 -3.49
C ARG A 76 -11.69 -9.61 -4.41
N ALA A 77 -12.56 -10.59 -4.22
CA ALA A 77 -12.64 -11.77 -5.09
C ALA A 77 -12.98 -11.38 -6.53
N ASP A 78 -13.96 -10.49 -6.73
CA ASP A 78 -14.37 -9.97 -8.04
C ASP A 78 -13.18 -9.28 -8.74
N ALA A 79 -12.42 -8.45 -8.01
CA ALA A 79 -11.23 -7.80 -8.56
C ALA A 79 -10.13 -8.80 -8.96
N VAL A 80 -9.98 -9.90 -8.21
CA VAL A 80 -9.00 -10.95 -8.52
C VAL A 80 -9.42 -11.76 -9.75
N GLU A 81 -10.69 -12.13 -9.85
CA GLU A 81 -11.24 -12.85 -11.00
C GLU A 81 -11.09 -12.05 -12.30
N GLU A 82 -11.38 -10.75 -12.21
CA GLU A 82 -11.20 -9.83 -13.33
C GLU A 82 -9.73 -9.68 -13.73
N LEU A 83 -8.81 -9.53 -12.79
CA LEU A 83 -7.36 -9.48 -13.09
C LEU A 83 -6.80 -10.83 -13.60
N ALA A 84 -7.51 -11.94 -13.39
CA ALA A 84 -7.10 -13.27 -13.82
C ALA A 84 -7.60 -13.63 -15.23
N SER A 85 -8.51 -12.84 -15.81
CA SER A 85 -9.14 -13.15 -17.11
C SER A 85 -9.32 -11.91 -18.01
N GLY A 86 -9.68 -12.13 -19.27
CA GLY A 86 -10.02 -11.05 -20.21
C GLY A 86 -8.89 -10.05 -20.52
N GLY A 87 -9.27 -8.82 -20.86
CA GLY A 87 -8.34 -7.74 -21.20
C GLY A 87 -7.53 -7.24 -20.00
N ALA A 88 -8.12 -7.27 -18.80
CA ALA A 88 -7.46 -6.87 -17.56
C ALA A 88 -6.26 -7.77 -17.22
N ALA A 89 -6.31 -9.06 -17.53
CA ALA A 89 -5.17 -9.96 -17.34
C ALA A 89 -3.95 -9.58 -18.20
N VAL A 90 -4.17 -9.15 -19.45
CA VAL A 90 -3.12 -8.70 -20.35
C VAL A 90 -2.49 -7.41 -19.82
N ALA A 91 -3.32 -6.41 -19.50
CA ALA A 91 -2.89 -5.17 -18.88
C ALA A 91 -2.11 -5.42 -17.57
N MET A 92 -2.56 -6.37 -16.75
CA MET A 92 -1.90 -6.73 -15.50
C MET A 92 -0.51 -7.35 -15.71
N SER A 93 -0.33 -8.17 -16.75
CA SER A 93 0.98 -8.76 -17.08
C SER A 93 2.01 -7.65 -17.37
N GLU A 94 1.64 -6.64 -18.15
CA GLU A 94 2.48 -5.50 -18.46
C GLU A 94 2.67 -4.58 -17.24
N ALA A 95 1.60 -4.37 -16.46
CA ALA A 95 1.64 -3.58 -15.23
C ALA A 95 2.61 -4.17 -14.19
N ARG A 96 2.76 -5.51 -14.14
CA ARG A 96 3.77 -6.16 -13.26
C ARG A 96 5.19 -5.74 -13.60
N LEU A 97 5.51 -5.50 -14.87
CA LEU A 97 6.82 -5.00 -15.30
C LEU A 97 7.00 -3.53 -14.90
N ALA A 98 5.96 -2.71 -15.03
CA ALA A 98 5.98 -1.32 -14.57
C ALA A 98 6.13 -1.22 -13.04
N LEU A 99 5.39 -2.04 -12.28
CA LEU A 99 5.46 -2.10 -10.82
C LEU A 99 6.86 -2.48 -10.31
N ALA A 100 7.58 -3.35 -11.02
CA ALA A 100 8.96 -3.69 -10.68
C ALA A 100 9.91 -2.50 -10.87
N LYS A 101 9.64 -1.64 -11.86
CA LYS A 101 10.41 -0.42 -12.13
C LYS A 101 10.13 0.72 -11.15
N CYS A 102 8.97 0.72 -10.48
CA CYS A 102 8.63 1.74 -9.49
C CYS A 102 9.64 1.79 -8.34
N GLY A 103 10.17 0.65 -7.90
CA GLY A 103 11.05 0.58 -6.73
C GLY A 103 10.29 0.82 -5.42
N ASP A 104 10.97 1.26 -4.36
CA ASP A 104 10.34 1.56 -3.06
C ASP A 104 9.97 3.06 -2.97
N ILE A 105 8.98 3.50 -3.77
CA ILE A 105 8.60 4.92 -3.82
C ILE A 105 8.12 5.45 -2.47
N GLU A 106 7.39 4.64 -1.68
CA GLU A 106 6.88 5.04 -0.36
C GLU A 106 8.02 5.49 0.57
N ARG A 107 9.09 4.70 0.70
CA ARG A 107 10.24 5.06 1.54
C ARG A 107 11.07 6.20 0.95
N LEU A 108 11.17 6.26 -0.38
CA LEU A 108 11.88 7.33 -1.06
C LEU A 108 11.15 8.68 -0.88
N PHE A 109 9.81 8.70 -0.92
CA PHE A 109 9.02 9.88 -0.61
C PHE A 109 9.30 10.40 0.80
N SER A 110 9.24 9.53 1.83
CA SER A 110 9.54 9.94 3.21
C SER A 110 10.96 10.49 3.36
N ARG A 111 11.93 9.93 2.62
CA ARG A 111 13.31 10.42 2.61
C ARG A 111 13.45 11.76 1.89
N VAL A 112 12.80 11.95 0.75
CA VAL A 112 12.80 13.24 0.04
C VAL A 112 12.12 14.31 0.87
N HIS A 113 10.99 13.97 1.51
CA HIS A 113 10.30 14.87 2.43
C HIS A 113 11.19 15.30 3.60
N SER A 114 11.86 14.35 4.27
CA SER A 114 12.79 14.68 5.37
C SER A 114 14.04 15.44 4.91
N MET A 115 14.40 15.38 3.62
CA MET A 115 15.48 16.19 3.04
C MET A 115 15.03 17.61 2.65
N GLY A 116 13.77 17.78 2.25
CA GLY A 116 13.20 19.07 1.84
C GLY A 116 12.60 19.88 3.00
N GLY A 117 12.18 19.20 4.06
CA GLY A 117 11.91 19.80 5.36
C GLY A 117 13.23 20.19 6.02
N GLY A 118 13.80 21.33 5.63
CA GLY A 118 14.72 22.04 6.50
C GLY A 118 14.07 22.19 7.87
N ALA A 119 14.84 22.06 8.95
CA ALA A 119 14.28 22.46 10.22
C ALA A 119 13.79 23.91 10.05
N ARG A 120 12.64 24.18 10.64
CA ARG A 120 11.86 25.39 10.47
C ARG A 120 12.79 26.59 10.34
N THR A 121 12.95 27.10 9.12
CA THR A 121 13.66 28.33 8.80
C THR A 121 12.83 29.47 9.38
N GLY A 122 12.96 29.67 10.68
CA GLY A 122 12.46 30.81 11.42
C GLY A 122 13.68 31.56 11.93
N GLU A 123 13.83 32.79 11.48
CA GLU A 123 14.95 33.72 11.66
C GLU A 123 15.15 34.19 13.12
N ASN A 124 14.99 33.33 14.13
CA ASN A 124 15.09 33.75 15.52
C ASN A 124 15.83 32.72 16.40
N PRO A 125 17.07 33.02 16.85
CA PRO A 125 17.91 32.09 17.62
C PRO A 125 17.39 31.78 19.04
N SER A 126 16.27 32.39 19.46
CA SER A 126 15.68 32.26 20.80
C SER A 126 14.49 31.30 20.90
N LYS A 127 14.02 30.66 19.81
CA LYS A 127 12.96 29.64 19.87
C LYS A 127 13.55 28.22 19.99
N PRO A 128 13.02 27.36 20.88
CA PRO A 128 13.47 25.97 20.98
C PRO A 128 12.96 25.20 19.75
N GLY A 129 13.80 25.14 18.71
CA GLY A 129 13.43 24.57 17.42
C GLY A 129 14.56 24.40 16.41
N HIS A 130 15.82 24.62 16.80
CA HIS A 130 16.98 24.31 15.96
C HIS A 130 17.37 22.84 16.13
N HIS A 131 17.48 22.11 15.02
CA HIS A 131 17.99 20.75 15.08
C HIS A 131 19.52 20.80 15.01
N PRO A 132 20.27 20.10 15.88
CA PRO A 132 21.73 20.15 15.90
C PRO A 132 22.40 19.86 14.55
N SER A 133 21.72 19.12 13.65
CA SER A 133 22.23 18.79 12.32
C SER A 133 22.43 19.99 11.38
N GLU A 134 21.78 21.13 11.63
CA GLU A 134 21.88 22.30 10.75
C GLU A 134 23.22 23.02 10.87
N HIS A 135 23.84 22.95 12.04
CA HIS A 135 25.17 23.50 12.30
C HIS A 135 26.30 22.50 12.03
N VAL A 136 25.97 21.28 11.58
CA VAL A 136 26.97 20.25 11.30
C VAL A 136 27.70 20.58 10.00
N VAL A 137 29.00 20.84 10.13
CA VAL A 137 29.89 20.94 8.97
C VAL A 137 30.15 19.53 8.43
N LEU A 138 29.52 19.21 7.30
CA LEU A 138 29.69 17.92 6.63
C LEU A 138 30.90 17.94 5.69
N TYR A 139 31.94 17.16 6.04
CA TYR A 139 33.15 17.00 5.21
C TYR A 139 32.90 16.34 3.84
N LYS A 140 31.75 15.66 3.65
CA LYS A 140 31.37 14.98 2.40
C LYS A 140 30.08 15.55 1.78
N SER A 141 29.90 16.86 1.85
CA SER A 141 28.69 17.54 1.35
C SER A 141 28.34 17.17 -0.10
N ALA A 142 29.33 17.11 -1.01
CA ALA A 142 29.12 16.74 -2.41
C ALA A 142 28.55 15.32 -2.58
N THR A 143 29.01 14.36 -1.77
CA THR A 143 28.48 12.98 -1.78
C THR A 143 27.03 12.94 -1.30
N HIS A 144 26.71 13.69 -0.25
CA HIS A 144 25.33 13.81 0.23
C HIS A 144 24.42 14.42 -0.82
N THR A 145 24.80 15.54 -1.44
CA THR A 145 24.03 16.20 -2.50
C THR A 145 23.78 15.26 -3.68
N LYS A 146 24.81 14.54 -4.15
CA LYS A 146 24.64 13.53 -5.22
C LYS A 146 23.63 12.44 -4.84
N ARG A 147 23.65 11.97 -3.58
CA ARG A 147 22.67 11.01 -3.07
C ARG A 147 21.25 11.60 -3.02
N LYS A 148 21.09 12.86 -2.59
CA LYS A 148 19.79 13.54 -2.56
C LYS A 148 19.17 13.63 -3.95
N VAL A 149 19.94 14.12 -4.92
CA VAL A 149 19.51 14.25 -6.32
C VAL A 149 19.20 12.86 -6.92
N GLY A 150 20.03 11.86 -6.62
CA GLY A 150 19.78 10.49 -7.05
C GLY A 150 18.48 9.90 -6.48
N ASP A 151 18.22 10.09 -5.19
CA ASP A 151 16.97 9.64 -4.56
C ASP A 151 15.75 10.38 -5.13
N PHE A 152 15.84 11.68 -5.38
CA PHE A 152 14.77 12.45 -6.03
C PHE A 152 14.49 11.97 -7.46
N SER A 153 15.54 11.72 -8.25
CA SER A 153 15.40 11.15 -9.60
C SER A 153 14.73 9.78 -9.58
N ARG A 154 15.05 8.92 -8.61
CA ARG A 154 14.36 7.62 -8.43
C ARG A 154 12.87 7.79 -8.11
N VAL A 155 12.50 8.78 -7.29
CA VAL A 155 11.08 9.09 -7.02
C VAL A 155 10.38 9.47 -8.31
N LEU A 156 10.93 10.41 -9.09
CA LEU A 156 10.32 10.84 -10.36
C LEU A 156 10.15 9.67 -11.34
N ASN A 157 11.18 8.84 -11.50
CA ASN A 157 11.11 7.66 -12.36
C ASN A 157 10.07 6.65 -11.86
N GLY A 158 9.99 6.45 -10.54
CA GLY A 158 9.02 5.53 -9.95
C GLY A 158 7.57 6.01 -10.09
N VAL A 159 7.33 7.31 -9.91
CA VAL A 159 6.01 7.94 -10.14
C VAL A 159 5.62 7.87 -11.61
N ARG A 160 6.57 8.11 -12.53
CA ARG A 160 6.32 7.96 -13.98
C ARG A 160 5.94 6.53 -14.35
N ALA A 161 6.65 5.53 -13.81
CA ALA A 161 6.32 4.12 -14.02
C ALA A 161 4.93 3.78 -13.44
N ALA A 162 4.55 4.36 -12.30
CA ALA A 162 3.22 4.19 -11.73
C ALA A 162 2.13 4.82 -12.61
N ALA A 163 2.37 6.00 -13.18
CA ALA A 163 1.42 6.67 -14.09
C ALA A 163 1.18 5.87 -15.37
N GLN A 164 2.21 5.21 -15.91
CA GLN A 164 2.09 4.32 -17.07
C GLN A 164 1.12 3.15 -16.82
N ILE A 165 0.96 2.71 -15.57
CA ILE A 165 0.02 1.62 -15.26
C ILE A 165 -1.40 2.03 -15.62
N LEU A 166 -1.79 3.29 -15.40
CA LEU A 166 -3.13 3.76 -15.75
C LEU A 166 -3.37 3.69 -17.27
N GLU A 167 -2.35 3.99 -18.07
CA GLU A 167 -2.43 3.91 -19.53
C GLU A 167 -2.64 2.48 -20.04
N LEU A 168 -2.11 1.47 -19.33
CA LEU A 168 -2.24 0.06 -19.72
C LEU A 168 -3.66 -0.49 -19.58
N PHE A 169 -4.45 0.11 -18.72
CA PHE A 169 -5.84 -0.29 -18.49
C PHE A 169 -6.84 0.63 -19.21
N LEU A 170 -6.35 1.62 -19.95
CA LEU A 170 -7.20 2.51 -20.72
C LEU A 170 -7.91 1.73 -21.84
N GLY A 171 -9.24 1.79 -21.85
CA GLY A 171 -10.07 1.04 -22.81
C GLY A 171 -10.28 -0.44 -22.46
N VAL A 172 -9.81 -0.89 -21.29
CA VAL A 172 -10.21 -2.19 -20.73
C VAL A 172 -11.57 -2.02 -20.05
N ASP A 173 -12.50 -2.91 -20.35
CA ASP A 173 -13.79 -2.95 -19.66
C ASP A 173 -13.59 -3.51 -18.24
N ILE A 174 -13.79 -2.65 -17.23
CA ILE A 174 -13.59 -2.98 -15.80
C ILE A 174 -14.95 -2.96 -15.08
N GLN A 175 -15.35 -4.11 -14.56
CA GLN A 175 -16.61 -4.35 -13.85
C GLN A 175 -16.44 -4.29 -12.32
N SER A 176 -15.27 -4.66 -11.79
CA SER A 176 -15.04 -4.60 -10.35
C SER A 176 -14.94 -3.16 -9.87
N GLY A 177 -15.85 -2.77 -8.98
CA GLY A 177 -15.83 -1.44 -8.36
C GLY A 177 -14.55 -1.16 -7.56
N LEU A 178 -13.87 -2.18 -7.03
CA LEU A 178 -12.59 -1.99 -6.34
C LEU A 178 -11.45 -1.75 -7.32
N LEU A 179 -11.40 -2.51 -8.42
CA LEU A 179 -10.35 -2.37 -9.43
C LEU A 179 -10.47 -1.04 -10.18
N GLY A 180 -11.69 -0.68 -10.59
CA GLY A 180 -11.98 0.58 -11.29
C GLY A 180 -11.54 1.80 -10.48
N LYS A 181 -11.72 1.79 -9.15
CA LYS A 181 -11.23 2.88 -8.27
C LYS A 181 -9.72 3.11 -8.40
N ILE A 182 -8.94 2.03 -8.44
CA ILE A 182 -7.47 2.09 -8.40
C ILE A 182 -6.88 2.45 -9.76
N VAL A 183 -7.53 1.97 -10.83
CA VAL A 183 -6.92 1.90 -12.16
C VAL A 183 -7.53 2.91 -13.14
N CYS A 184 -8.77 3.34 -12.93
CA CYS A 184 -9.42 4.34 -13.77
C CYS A 184 -9.22 5.76 -13.24
N THR A 185 -9.39 6.75 -14.12
CA THR A 185 -9.47 8.16 -13.71
C THR A 185 -10.89 8.52 -13.25
N LYS A 186 -11.08 9.67 -12.59
CA LYS A 186 -12.42 10.15 -12.20
C LYS A 186 -13.44 10.23 -13.35
N ALA A 187 -12.99 10.43 -14.59
CA ALA A 187 -13.88 10.46 -15.76
C ALA A 187 -14.45 9.08 -16.12
N GLU A 188 -13.78 8.01 -15.68
CA GLU A 188 -14.07 6.61 -16.02
C GLU A 188 -14.45 5.79 -14.77
N GLY A 189 -14.96 6.45 -13.73
CA GLY A 189 -15.42 5.79 -12.50
C GLY A 189 -14.34 5.50 -11.44
N GLY A 190 -13.14 6.03 -11.60
CA GLY A 190 -12.04 5.90 -10.64
C GLY A 190 -12.02 6.95 -9.52
N CYS A 191 -11.10 6.82 -8.56
CA CYS A 191 -10.95 7.79 -7.45
C CYS A 191 -9.80 8.79 -7.63
N PHE A 192 -8.91 8.57 -8.60
CA PHE A 192 -7.76 9.44 -8.85
C PHE A 192 -8.14 10.69 -9.67
N PRO A 193 -7.74 11.93 -9.26
CA PRO A 193 -6.79 12.26 -8.20
C PRO A 193 -7.40 12.64 -6.84
N ALA A 194 -8.72 12.74 -6.73
CA ALA A 194 -9.34 13.58 -5.70
C ALA A 194 -9.88 12.88 -4.44
N ASP A 195 -9.82 11.55 -4.28
CA ASP A 195 -10.19 10.90 -2.99
C ASP A 195 -9.30 9.71 -2.61
N SER A 196 -8.23 9.99 -1.85
CA SER A 196 -7.33 8.98 -1.27
C SER A 196 -7.55 8.73 0.22
N ASN A 197 -8.53 9.40 0.85
CA ASN A 197 -8.84 9.26 2.27
C ASN A 197 -9.69 8.03 2.61
N GLU A 198 -10.36 7.43 1.63
CA GLU A 198 -11.01 6.13 1.83
C GLU A 198 -9.93 5.04 1.88
N ARG A 199 -9.89 4.27 2.98
CA ARG A 199 -9.15 3.00 2.97
C ARG A 199 -9.77 2.15 1.85
N LEU A 200 -8.93 1.50 1.03
CA LEU A 200 -9.36 0.63 -0.08
C LEU A 200 -10.47 -0.35 0.32
N ASP A 201 -10.49 -0.77 1.58
CA ASP A 201 -11.43 -1.74 2.14
C ASP A 201 -12.52 -1.13 3.06
N ARG A 202 -12.63 0.20 3.17
CA ARG A 202 -13.67 0.82 4.01
C ARG A 202 -15.00 0.97 3.26
N LYS A 203 -16.06 0.81 4.04
CA LYS A 203 -17.47 1.05 3.71
C LYS A 203 -17.64 2.37 2.93
N GLN A 204 -18.10 2.29 1.68
CA GLN A 204 -18.86 3.41 1.11
C GLN A 204 -20.17 3.46 1.88
N ALA A 205 -20.50 4.63 2.42
CA ALA A 205 -21.86 4.87 2.87
C ALA A 205 -22.76 4.82 1.63
N ASP A 206 -23.70 3.88 1.62
CA ASP A 206 -24.88 3.99 0.76
C ASP A 206 -25.71 5.21 1.18
#